data_AF-A9D7X0-F1
#
_entry.id   AF-A9D7X0-F1
#
_cell.length_a   1.000
_cell.length_b   1.000
_cell.length_c   1.000
_cell.angle_alpha   90.00
_cell.angle_beta   90.00
_cell.angle_gamma   90.00
#
_symmetry.space_group_name_H-M   'P 1'
#
loop_
_entity.id
_entity.type
_entity.pdbx_description
1 polymer ?
#
loop_
_entity_poly.entity_id
_entity_poly.type
_entity_poly.pdbx_seq_one_letter_code
_entity_poly.pdbx_strand_id
1 'polypeptide(L)' 'MEFDYLGGRASSYVRSIYSKTLVGVGSYTAETDSRAIAADKFDLLAIGRPFIANPDYVELVRDGKALVEYSDEMLTSLV' A
#
# COMPACT_ATOMS: atom_id res chain seq x y z
N MET A 1 -8.08 -7.63 4.99
CA MET A 1 -9.53 -7.74 5.23
C MET A 1 -10.15 -8.40 4.01
N GLU A 2 -11.04 -9.36 4.22
CA GLU A 2 -11.78 -10.05 3.17
C GLU A 2 -13.28 -9.85 3.42
N PHE A 3 -14.05 -9.87 2.34
CA PHE A 3 -15.48 -9.61 2.36
C PHE A 3 -16.20 -10.71 1.58
N ASP A 4 -17.10 -11.43 2.26
CA ASP A 4 -17.79 -12.59 1.68
C ASP A 4 -18.59 -12.23 0.42
N TYR A 5 -19.29 -11.08 0.44
CA TYR A 5 -20.08 -10.61 -0.69
C TYR A 5 -19.24 -10.18 -1.90
N LEU A 6 -17.93 -9.99 -1.73
CA LEU A 6 -16.97 -9.72 -2.81
C LEU A 6 -16.22 -10.98 -3.25
N GLY A 7 -16.39 -12.10 -2.55
CA GLY A 7 -15.58 -13.31 -2.77
C GLY A 7 -14.09 -13.12 -2.46
N GLY A 8 -13.73 -12.18 -1.57
CA GLY A 8 -12.34 -11.93 -1.17
C GLY A 8 -12.02 -10.46 -0.86
N ARG A 9 -10.83 -10.01 -1.26
CA ARG A 9 -10.37 -8.63 -1.06
C ARG A 9 -11.04 -7.68 -2.05
N ALA A 10 -11.28 -6.45 -1.62
CA ALA A 10 -11.83 -5.40 -2.49
C ALA A 10 -11.02 -5.18 -3.78
N SER A 11 -9.68 -5.17 -3.69
CA SER A 11 -8.82 -5.02 -4.87
C SER A 11 -8.95 -6.19 -5.86
N SER A 12 -9.07 -7.43 -5.35
CA SER A 12 -9.27 -8.62 -6.20
C SER A 12 -10.60 -8.58 -6.93
N TYR A 13 -11.68 -8.18 -6.23
CA TYR A 13 -12.98 -7.99 -6.84
C TYR A 13 -12.91 -6.95 -7.96
N VAL A 14 -12.34 -5.77 -7.69
CA VAL A 14 -12.23 -4.71 -8.70
C VAL A 14 -11.38 -5.16 -9.89
N ARG A 15 -10.22 -5.82 -9.68
CA ARG A 15 -9.36 -6.30 -10.76
C ARG A 15 -10.08 -7.31 -11.68
N SER A 16 -11.03 -8.08 -11.15
CA SER A 16 -11.80 -9.04 -11.95
C SER A 16 -12.78 -8.40 -12.95
N ILE A 17 -13.19 -7.14 -12.71
CA ILE A 17 -14.19 -6.43 -13.53
C ILE A 17 -13.64 -5.17 -14.22
N TYR A 18 -12.52 -4.63 -13.74
CA TYR A 18 -11.91 -3.40 -14.24
C TYR A 18 -10.52 -3.68 -14.82
N SER A 19 -10.37 -3.41 -16.11
CA SER A 19 -9.20 -3.79 -16.91
C SER A 19 -8.22 -2.65 -17.22
N LYS A 20 -8.37 -1.50 -16.55
CA LYS A 20 -7.43 -0.37 -16.67
C LYS A 20 -6.63 -0.24 -15.38
N THR A 21 -5.85 0.84 -15.30
CA THR A 21 -5.00 1.16 -14.16
C THR A 21 -5.77 1.14 -12.84
N LEU A 22 -5.38 0.24 -11.95
CA LEU A 22 -5.89 0.07 -10.61
C LEU A 22 -4.81 0.41 -9.59
N VAL A 23 -5.14 1.25 -8.62
CA VAL A 23 -4.24 1.57 -7.50
C VAL A 23 -4.67 0.75 -6.27
N GLY A 24 -3.80 -0.14 -5.82
CA GLY A 24 -3.94 -0.87 -4.57
C GLY A 24 -3.65 0.03 -3.36
N VAL A 25 -4.18 -0.33 -2.19
CA VAL A 25 -3.90 0.35 -0.92
C VAL A 25 -4.22 -0.56 0.26
N GLY A 26 -3.59 -0.30 1.40
CA GLY A 26 -3.99 -0.83 2.71
C GLY A 26 -3.07 -1.94 3.24
N SER A 27 -2.30 -1.59 4.27
CA SER A 27 -1.46 -2.51 5.05
C SER A 27 -0.46 -3.34 4.23
N TYR A 28 0.02 -2.79 3.11
CA TYR A 28 1.15 -3.35 2.38
C TYR A 28 2.48 -2.82 2.93
N THR A 29 3.47 -3.70 2.98
CA THR A 29 4.91 -3.35 3.00
C THR A 29 5.41 -3.20 1.57
N ALA A 30 6.59 -2.60 1.36
CA ALA A 30 7.19 -2.50 0.03
C ALA A 30 7.36 -3.87 -0.64
N GLU A 31 7.71 -4.91 0.13
CA GLU A 31 7.96 -6.25 -0.40
C GLU A 31 6.66 -6.99 -0.71
N THR A 32 5.65 -6.90 0.17
CA THR A 32 4.34 -7.54 -0.05
C THR A 32 3.62 -6.90 -1.23
N ASP A 33 3.84 -5.60 -1.44
CA ASP A 33 3.31 -4.87 -2.57
C ASP A 33 3.98 -5.22 -3.89
N SER A 34 5.31 -5.20 -3.94
CA SER A 34 6.07 -5.58 -5.12
C SER A 34 5.64 -6.96 -5.65
N ARG A 35 5.38 -7.91 -4.73
CA ARG A 35 4.80 -9.21 -5.07
C ARG A 35 3.36 -9.15 -5.59
N ALA A 36 2.55 -8.22 -5.11
CA ALA A 36 1.16 -8.06 -5.55
C ALA A 36 1.07 -7.44 -6.96
N ILE A 37 1.89 -6.43 -7.24
CA ILE A 37 2.03 -5.85 -8.59
C ILE A 37 2.56 -6.89 -9.57
N ALA A 38 3.62 -7.64 -9.20
CA ALA A 38 4.14 -8.72 -10.03
C ALA A 38 3.13 -9.86 -10.29
N ALA A 39 2.13 -10.01 -9.41
CA ALA A 39 1.05 -10.98 -9.55
C ALA A 39 -0.22 -10.39 -10.20
N ASP A 40 -0.13 -9.23 -10.86
CA ASP A 40 -1.21 -8.57 -11.60
C ASP A 40 -2.45 -8.23 -10.74
N LYS A 41 -2.28 -8.08 -9.42
CA LYS A 41 -3.40 -7.78 -8.52
C LYS A 41 -3.90 -6.33 -8.65
N PHE A 42 -3.01 -5.43 -9.04
CA PHE A 42 -3.21 -4.01 -9.33
C PHE A 42 -1.91 -3.45 -9.92
N ASP A 43 -1.92 -2.22 -10.43
CA ASP A 43 -0.81 -1.68 -11.23
C ASP A 43 0.09 -0.72 -10.46
N LEU A 44 -0.44 -0.06 -9.42
CA LEU A 44 0.27 0.89 -8.56
C LEU A 44 -0.13 0.71 -7.10
N LEU A 45 0.71 1.16 -6.17
CA LEU A 45 0.39 1.21 -4.74
C LEU A 45 0.30 2.64 -4.23
N ALA A 46 -0.77 2.92 -3.49
CA ALA A 46 -0.86 4.09 -2.62
C ALA A 46 -0.28 3.78 -1.22
N ILE A 47 0.61 4.66 -0.76
CA ILE A 47 1.21 4.61 0.58
C ILE A 47 0.58 5.71 1.44
N GLY A 48 0.07 5.34 2.62
CA GLY A 48 -0.55 6.27 3.56
C GLY A 48 0.31 6.51 4.80
N ARG A 49 -0.03 5.83 5.90
CA ARG A 49 0.68 5.88 7.19
C ARG A 49 2.22 5.85 7.10
N PRO A 50 2.86 5.00 6.25
CA PRO A 50 4.31 5.03 6.13
C PRO A 50 4.87 6.35 5.61
N PHE A 51 4.15 7.09 4.76
CA PHE A 51 4.58 8.41 4.29
C PHE A 51 4.45 9.48 5.38
N ILE A 52 3.48 9.35 6.29
CA ILE A 52 3.37 10.26 7.46
C ILE A 52 4.57 10.06 8.39
N ALA A 53 4.94 8.80 8.63
CA ALA A 53 6.07 8.46 9.51
C ALA A 53 7.43 8.70 8.87
N ASN A 54 7.51 8.68 7.53
CA ASN A 54 8.75 8.76 6.77
C ASN A 54 8.52 9.67 5.54
N PRO A 55 8.76 10.99 5.64
CA PRO A 55 8.60 11.90 4.50
C PRO A 55 9.47 11.53 3.29
N ASP A 56 10.60 10.87 3.54
CA ASP A 56 11.56 10.33 2.58
C ASP A 56 11.37 8.83 2.29
N TYR A 57 10.18 8.28 2.54
CA TYR A 57 9.85 6.84 2.41
C TYR A 57 10.40 6.17 1.14
N VAL A 58 10.28 6.83 -0.01
CA VAL A 58 10.72 6.27 -1.30
C VAL A 58 12.23 6.04 -1.32
N GLU A 59 13.01 6.97 -0.76
CA GLU A 59 14.46 6.83 -0.68
C GLU A 59 14.87 5.75 0.32
N LEU A 60 14.20 5.70 1.48
CA LEU A 60 14.46 4.67 2.48
C LEU A 60 14.18 3.26 1.94
N VAL A 61 13.05 3.07 1.24
CA VAL A 61 12.71 1.78 0.63
C VAL A 61 13.69 1.41 -0.47
N ARG A 62 14.03 2.35 -1.37
CA ARG A 62 14.99 2.13 -2.45
C ARG A 62 16.36 1.69 -1.92
N ASP A 63 16.80 2.31 -0.83
CA ASP A 63 18.11 2.07 -0.24
C ASP A 63 18.11 0.91 0.78
N GLY A 64 16.95 0.28 1.04
CA GLY A 64 16.80 -0.80 2.02
C GLY A 64 17.05 -0.35 3.48
N LYS A 65 16.77 0.92 3.79
CA LYS A 65 16.95 1.50 5.12
C LYS A 65 15.75 1.19 6.03
N ALA A 66 15.99 1.26 7.34
CA ALA A 66 14.94 1.08 8.33
C ALA A 66 13.87 2.18 8.20
N LEU A 67 12.61 1.78 8.33
CA LEU A 67 11.46 2.67 8.35
C LEU A 67 11.02 2.92 9.80
N VAL A 68 10.59 4.15 10.07
CA VAL A 68 9.88 4.49 11.30
C VAL A 68 8.45 3.99 11.18
N GLU A 69 8.00 3.26 12.21
CA GLU A 69 6.61 2.82 12.30
C GLU A 69 5.69 4.00 12.58
N TYR A 70 4.53 3.97 11.95
CA TYR A 70 3.53 5.00 12.14
C TYR A 70 2.92 4.95 13.55
N SER A 71 2.67 6.14 14.10
CA SER A 71 1.93 6.34 15.34
C SER A 71 0.89 7.45 15.16
N ASP A 72 -0.29 7.32 15.77
CA ASP A 72 -1.36 8.31 15.65
C ASP A 72 -0.94 9.69 16.19
N GLU A 73 0.00 9.75 17.14
CA GLU A 73 0.57 10.99 17.67
C GLU A 73 1.27 11.83 16.58
N MET A 74 1.75 11.20 15.50
CA MET A 74 2.35 11.90 14.37
C MET A 74 1.36 12.82 13.66
N LEU A 75 0.05 12.55 13.75
CA LEU A 75 -0.99 13.42 13.18
C LEU A 75 -1.09 14.79 13.87
N THR A 76 -0.45 14.96 15.03
CA THR A 76 -0.41 16.25 15.75
C THR A 76 0.63 17.22 15.18
N SER A 77 1.43 16.77 14.21
CA SER A 77 2.47 17.55 13.56
C SER A 77 2.34 17.50 12.04
N LEU A 78 2.78 18.56 11.37
CA LEU A 78 2.93 18.61 9.91
C LEU A 78 4.41 18.86 9.62
N VAL A 79 5.11 17.79 9.25
CA VAL A 79 6.55 17.77 8.95
C VAL A 79 6.82 17.54 7.47
#